data_AF-A0A517M994-F1
#
_entry.id   AF-A0A517M994-F1
#
_cell.length_a   1.000
_cell.length_b   1.000
_cell.length_c   1.000
_cell.angle_alpha   90.00
_cell.angle_beta   90.00
_cell.angle_gamma   90.00
#
_symmetry.space_group_name_H-M   'P 1'
#
loop_
_entity.id
_entity.type
_entity.pdbx_description
1 polymer ?
#
loop_
_entity_poly.entity_id
_entity_poly.type
_entity_poly.pdbx_seq_one_letter_code
_entity_poly.pdbx_strand_id
1 'polypeptide(L)'
;MNDTEIMEVLYRLESKIDEGLAQIIERIDAIERRRHPSPKTKEELVQTVRDFYKYRCPCCELTQILNDRGTPKEVAQYDHWISKSRNKADQMWIVCRKCNSRLEVDSEFKNRSANRFKSFQERREQNAKPLLD
;
A
#
# COMPACT_ATOMS: atom_id res chain seq x y z
N MET A 1 -1.33 29.15 -35.40
CA MET A 1 -1.48 27.79 -34.84
C MET A 1 -2.95 27.62 -34.56
N ASN A 2 -3.60 26.63 -35.15
CA ASN A 2 -5.03 26.41 -34.93
C ASN A 2 -5.26 25.67 -33.59
N ASP A 3 -6.51 25.64 -33.12
CA ASP A 3 -6.84 25.02 -31.82
C ASP A 3 -6.45 23.54 -31.76
N THR A 4 -6.50 22.83 -32.90
CA THR A 4 -6.08 21.42 -32.99
C THR A 4 -4.57 21.26 -32.75
N GLU A 5 -3.74 22.10 -33.38
CA GLU A 5 -2.29 22.12 -33.20
C GLU A 5 -1.91 22.49 -31.75
N ILE A 6 -2.65 23.41 -31.11
CA ILE A 6 -2.45 23.74 -29.69
C ILE A 6 -2.73 22.52 -28.81
N MET A 7 -3.85 21.83 -29.04
CA MET A 7 -4.24 20.66 -28.24
C MET A 7 -3.25 19.50 -28.40
N GLU A 8 -2.76 19.23 -29.60
CA GLU A 8 -1.75 18.19 -29.84
C GLU A 8 -0.43 18.48 -29.08
N VAL A 9 0.00 19.74 -29.06
CA VAL A 9 1.18 20.15 -28.30
C VAL A 9 0.95 19.99 -26.80
N LEU A 10 -0.23 20.35 -26.29
CA LEU A 10 -0.58 20.19 -24.88
C LEU A 10 -0.58 18.72 -24.46
N TYR A 11 -1.21 17.82 -25.21
CA TYR A 11 -1.19 16.39 -24.92
C TYR A 11 0.22 15.81 -24.94
N ARG A 12 1.05 16.23 -25.90
CA ARG A 12 2.44 15.79 -25.98
C ARG A 12 3.26 16.28 -24.78
N LEU A 13 3.00 17.49 -24.29
CA LEU A 13 3.65 18.03 -23.10
C LEU A 13 3.21 17.27 -21.85
N GLU A 14 1.91 17.02 -21.68
CA GLU A 14 1.36 16.25 -20.56
C GLU A 14 1.96 14.85 -20.50
N SER A 15 1.96 14.12 -21.62
CA SER A 15 2.57 12.79 -21.71
C SER A 15 4.06 12.79 -21.38
N LYS A 16 4.82 13.80 -21.82
CA LYS A 16 6.24 13.93 -21.47
C LYS A 16 6.46 14.25 -19.99
N ILE A 17 5.57 15.02 -19.38
CA ILE A 17 5.63 15.33 -17.94
C ILE A 17 5.36 14.05 -17.15
N ASP A 18 4.33 13.28 -17.52
CA ASP A 18 4.00 12.02 -16.86
C ASP A 18 5.14 11.00 -16.96
N GLU A 19 5.72 10.84 -18.15
CA GLU A 19 6.90 9.98 -18.37
C GLU A 19 8.10 10.44 -17.55
N GLY A 20 8.37 11.76 -17.53
CA GLY A 20 9.46 12.33 -16.75
C GLY A 20 9.28 12.13 -15.24
N LEU A 21 8.06 12.32 -14.74
CA LEU A 21 7.72 12.09 -13.33
C LEU A 21 7.86 10.62 -12.95
N ALA A 22 7.41 9.69 -13.81
CA ALA A 22 7.57 8.26 -13.59
C ALA A 22 9.06 7.87 -13.47
N GLN A 23 9.92 8.36 -14.38
CA GLN A 23 11.37 8.09 -14.33
C GLN A 23 12.05 8.67 -13.09
N ILE A 24 11.62 9.84 -12.61
CA ILE A 24 12.14 10.43 -11.38
C ILE A 24 11.76 9.57 -10.17
N ILE A 25 10.50 9.12 -10.11
CA ILE A 25 10.00 8.24 -9.03
C ILE A 25 10.81 6.94 -8.99
N GLU A 26 11.04 6.29 -10.14
CA GLU A 26 11.85 5.07 -10.22
C GLU A 26 13.28 5.27 -9.71
N ARG A 27 13.92 6.39 -10.06
CA ARG A 27 15.28 6.71 -9.59
C ARG A 27 15.31 6.98 -8.08
N ILE A 28 14.29 7.66 -7.54
CA ILE A 28 14.17 7.88 -6.10
C ILE A 28 14.01 6.53 -5.38
N ASP A 29 13.11 5.66 -5.87
CA ASP A 29 12.89 4.33 -5.30
C ASP A 29 14.15 3.44 -5.35
N ALA A 30 14.99 3.59 -6.38
CA ALA A 30 16.27 2.89 -6.50
C ALA A 30 17.32 3.36 -5.48
N ILE A 31 17.23 4.62 -5.01
CA ILE A 31 18.13 5.21 -4.01
C ILE A 31 17.59 4.99 -2.59
N GLU A 32 16.27 4.93 -2.43
CA GLU A 32 15.63 4.75 -1.13
C GLU A 32 15.89 3.36 -0.54
N ARG A 33 16.66 3.31 0.56
CA ARG A 33 16.82 2.08 1.33
C ARG A 33 15.49 1.67 1.95
N ARG A 34 15.09 0.41 1.71
CA ARG A 34 13.91 -0.18 2.34
C ARG A 34 14.03 -0.11 3.86
N ARG A 35 13.05 0.48 4.53
CA ARG A 35 12.99 0.52 6.00
C ARG A 35 12.03 -0.54 6.52
N HIS A 36 12.49 -1.36 7.45
CA HIS A 36 11.61 -2.31 8.13
C HIS A 36 10.65 -1.58 9.08
N PRO A 37 9.39 -2.06 9.21
CA PRO A 37 8.46 -1.52 10.19
C PRO A 37 8.97 -1.75 11.61
N SER A 38 8.75 -0.76 12.47
CA SER A 38 9.03 -0.86 13.91
C SER A 38 8.15 -1.95 14.56
N PRO A 39 8.52 -2.48 15.74
CA PRO A 39 7.66 -3.41 16.48
C PRO A 39 6.24 -2.86 16.72
N LYS A 40 6.12 -1.60 17.14
CA LYS A 40 4.84 -0.91 17.33
C LYS A 40 4.02 -0.86 16.04
N THR A 41 4.64 -0.50 14.92
CA THR A 41 3.99 -0.52 13.61
C THR A 41 3.49 -1.92 13.25
N LYS A 42 4.33 -2.96 13.45
CA LYS A 42 3.92 -4.34 13.18
C LYS A 42 2.71 -4.73 14.02
N GLU A 43 2.71 -4.37 15.30
CA GLU A 43 1.61 -4.64 16.23
C GLU A 43 0.31 -3.98 15.79
N GLU A 44 0.31 -2.69 15.46
CA GLU A 44 -0.87 -1.95 14.98
C GLU A 44 -1.48 -2.61 13.72
N LEU A 45 -0.63 -2.99 12.76
CA LEU A 45 -1.07 -3.63 11.53
C LEU A 45 -1.65 -5.04 11.78
N VAL A 46 -1.03 -5.81 12.67
CA VAL A 46 -1.49 -7.15 13.06
C VAL A 46 -2.81 -7.09 13.82
N GLN A 47 -2.94 -6.14 14.75
CA GLN A 47 -4.16 -5.94 15.52
C GLN A 47 -5.33 -5.57 14.61
N THR A 48 -5.10 -4.70 13.62
CA THR A 48 -6.13 -4.34 12.64
C THR A 48 -6.64 -5.57 11.87
N VAL A 49 -5.74 -6.48 11.46
CA VAL A 49 -6.14 -7.72 10.78
C VAL A 49 -6.89 -8.68 11.70
N ARG A 50 -6.46 -8.78 12.96
CA ARG A 50 -7.12 -9.61 13.97
C ARG A 50 -8.56 -9.16 14.17
N ASP A 51 -8.76 -7.86 14.38
CA ASP A 51 -10.03 -7.33 14.85
C ASP A 51 -11.06 -7.18 13.71
N PHE A 52 -10.62 -6.85 12.49
CA PHE A 52 -11.53 -6.53 11.38
C PHE A 52 -11.53 -7.54 10.24
N TYR A 53 -10.46 -8.31 10.06
CA TYR A 53 -10.29 -9.17 8.88
C TYR A 53 -10.26 -10.66 9.22
N LYS A 54 -10.64 -11.03 10.45
CA LYS A 54 -10.73 -12.43 10.90
C LYS A 54 -9.48 -13.23 10.54
N TYR A 55 -8.30 -12.66 10.83
CA TYR A 55 -6.99 -13.28 10.57
C TYR A 55 -6.60 -13.42 9.08
N ARG A 56 -7.37 -12.86 8.15
CA ARG A 56 -7.15 -12.95 6.69
C ARG A 56 -6.54 -11.68 6.11
N CYS A 57 -5.95 -11.84 4.93
CA CYS A 57 -5.34 -10.75 4.19
C CYS A 57 -6.38 -9.68 3.85
N PRO A 58 -6.16 -8.39 4.19
CA PRO A 58 -7.09 -7.30 3.88
C PRO A 58 -7.13 -6.94 2.39
N CYS A 59 -6.16 -7.41 1.59
CA CYS A 59 -6.13 -7.18 0.15
C CYS A 59 -7.02 -8.17 -0.61
N CYS A 60 -7.01 -9.46 -0.27
CA CYS A 60 -7.78 -10.47 -1.01
C CYS A 60 -8.90 -11.11 -0.19
N GLU A 61 -8.84 -11.04 1.14
CA GLU A 61 -9.76 -11.68 2.10
C GLU A 61 -9.85 -13.22 2.01
N LEU A 62 -9.02 -13.83 1.15
CA LEU A 62 -8.97 -15.27 0.95
C LEU A 62 -7.90 -15.95 1.82
N THR A 63 -6.70 -15.39 1.86
CA THR A 63 -5.55 -16.03 2.51
C THR A 63 -5.50 -15.69 3.99
N GLN A 64 -5.50 -16.71 4.86
CA GLN A 64 -5.22 -16.53 6.28
C GLN A 64 -3.73 -16.19 6.49
N ILE A 65 -3.47 -15.00 7.04
CA ILE A 65 -2.10 -14.46 7.25
C ILE A 65 -1.70 -14.41 8.72
N LEU A 66 -2.64 -14.54 9.64
CA LEU A 66 -2.38 -14.72 11.06
C LEU A 66 -2.84 -16.12 11.51
N ASN A 67 -2.16 -16.74 12.47
CA ASN A 67 -2.66 -17.94 13.15
C ASN A 67 -3.73 -17.58 14.18
N ASP A 68 -4.30 -18.59 14.85
CA ASP A 68 -5.39 -18.42 15.81
C ASP A 68 -4.98 -17.66 17.09
N ARG A 69 -3.67 -17.50 17.32
CA ARG A 69 -3.11 -16.65 18.39
C ARG A 69 -2.83 -15.23 17.91
N GLY A 70 -3.21 -14.90 16.68
CA GLY A 70 -2.96 -13.61 16.06
C GLY A 70 -1.50 -13.33 15.73
N THR A 71 -0.66 -14.37 15.61
CA THR A 71 0.74 -14.26 15.17
C THR A 71 0.82 -14.34 13.64
N PRO A 72 1.62 -13.47 12.96
CA PRO A 72 1.84 -13.58 11.53
C PRO A 72 2.41 -14.93 11.09
N LYS A 73 1.85 -15.49 10.01
CA LYS A 73 2.38 -16.67 9.31
C LYS A 73 3.47 -16.24 8.32
N GLU A 74 4.29 -17.17 7.84
CA GLU A 74 5.35 -16.90 6.85
C GLU A 74 4.85 -16.31 5.52
N VAL A 75 3.58 -16.55 5.21
CA VAL A 75 2.90 -15.98 4.03
C VAL A 75 2.55 -14.51 4.21
N ALA A 76 2.61 -13.96 5.43
CA ALA A 76 2.34 -12.55 5.69
C ALA A 76 3.54 -11.69 5.29
N GLN A 77 3.27 -10.55 4.66
CA GLN A 77 4.28 -9.59 4.20
C GLN A 77 3.83 -8.18 4.58
N TYR A 78 4.77 -7.34 4.98
CA TYR A 78 4.53 -5.93 5.27
C TYR A 78 4.76 -5.11 4.00
N ASP A 79 3.67 -4.67 3.40
CA ASP A 79 3.66 -3.93 2.15
C ASP A 79 3.77 -2.43 2.42
N HIS A 80 4.67 -1.80 1.67
CA HIS A 80 4.96 -0.38 1.71
C HIS A 80 4.13 0.30 0.62
N TRP A 81 2.95 0.81 0.97
CA TRP A 81 1.98 1.27 -0.03
C TRP A 81 2.51 2.47 -0.84
N ILE A 82 3.14 3.41 -0.14
CA ILE A 82 3.63 4.68 -0.71
C ILE A 82 5.05 4.52 -1.30
N SER A 83 6.05 4.21 -0.48
CA SER A 83 7.44 3.99 -0.93
C SER A 83 8.20 3.08 0.03
N LYS A 84 9.29 2.47 -0.46
CA LYS A 84 10.10 1.49 0.29
C LYS A 84 10.75 2.10 1.55
N SER A 85 10.97 3.42 1.61
CA SER A 85 11.51 4.10 2.78
C SER A 85 10.48 4.43 3.87
N ARG A 86 9.19 4.38 3.56
CA ARG A 86 8.10 4.83 4.44
C ARG A 86 7.54 3.68 5.27
N ASN A 87 7.93 3.63 6.54
CA ASN A 87 7.66 2.49 7.43
C ASN A 87 6.68 2.78 8.58
N LYS A 88 5.92 3.87 8.51
CA LYS A 88 4.88 4.21 9.48
C LYS A 88 3.60 3.41 9.20
N ALA A 89 2.78 3.21 10.23
CA ALA A 89 1.57 2.40 10.08
C ALA A 89 0.59 3.00 9.06
N ASP A 90 0.48 4.33 8.99
CA ASP A 90 -0.34 5.11 8.04
C ASP A 90 0.08 4.96 6.56
N GLN A 91 1.21 4.31 6.31
CA GLN A 91 1.82 4.16 4.99
C GLN A 91 2.01 2.69 4.61
N MET A 92 1.57 1.78 5.48
CA MET A 92 1.81 0.36 5.37
C MET A 92 0.55 -0.45 5.67
N TRP A 93 0.57 -1.71 5.25
CA TRP A 93 -0.38 -2.73 5.66
C TRP A 93 0.27 -4.11 5.62
N ILE A 94 -0.38 -5.10 6.23
CA ILE A 94 0.09 -6.50 6.21
C ILE A 94 -0.81 -7.30 5.27
N VAL A 95 -0.22 -7.97 4.27
CA VAL A 95 -0.93 -8.72 3.22
C VAL A 95 -0.31 -10.08 3.01
N CYS A 96 -0.90 -10.94 2.18
CA CYS A 96 -0.27 -12.21 1.82
C CYS A 96 0.82 -11.99 0.75
N ARG A 97 1.79 -12.92 0.68
CA ARG A 97 2.92 -12.89 -0.26
C ARG A 97 2.47 -12.70 -1.71
N LYS A 98 1.41 -13.40 -2.14
CA LYS A 98 0.86 -13.28 -3.49
C LYS A 98 0.35 -11.86 -3.79
N CYS A 99 -0.34 -11.23 -2.83
CA CYS A 99 -0.82 -9.87 -2.98
C CYS A 99 0.36 -8.88 -3.00
N ASN A 100 1.32 -9.00 -2.08
CA ASN A 100 2.49 -8.12 -2.03
C ASN A 100 3.29 -8.16 -3.34
N SER A 101 3.57 -9.36 -3.88
CA SER A 101 4.28 -9.48 -5.16
C SER A 101 3.51 -8.85 -6.32
N ARG A 102 2.17 -8.96 -6.35
CA ARG A 102 1.37 -8.27 -7.38
C ARG A 102 1.36 -6.76 -7.19
N LEU A 103 1.26 -6.26 -5.96
CA LEU A 103 1.29 -4.82 -5.68
C LEU A 103 2.61 -4.17 -6.13
N GLU A 104 3.71 -4.92 -6.16
CA GLU A 104 5.01 -4.44 -6.62
C GLU A 104 5.12 -4.33 -8.15
N VAL A 105 4.40 -5.14 -8.92
CA VAL A 105 4.63 -5.27 -10.38
C VAL A 105 3.40 -5.00 -11.26
N ASP A 106 2.19 -4.96 -10.69
CA ASP A 106 0.92 -4.81 -11.41
C ASP A 106 0.22 -3.51 -10.96
N SER A 107 0.47 -2.43 -11.69
CA SER A 107 -0.06 -1.09 -11.40
C SER A 107 -1.59 -1.04 -11.41
N GLU A 108 -2.26 -1.80 -12.27
CA GLU A 108 -3.72 -1.88 -12.25
C GLU A 108 -4.25 -2.54 -10.99
N PHE A 109 -3.60 -3.62 -10.54
CA PHE A 109 -3.94 -4.26 -9.29
C PHE A 109 -3.70 -3.35 -8.10
N LYS A 110 -2.61 -2.56 -8.11
CA LYS A 110 -2.36 -1.53 -7.11
C LYS A 110 -3.47 -0.48 -7.09
N ASN A 111 -3.87 0.03 -8.26
CA ASN A 111 -4.98 0.99 -8.38
C ASN A 111 -6.31 0.41 -7.85
N ARG A 112 -6.68 -0.81 -8.26
CA ARG A 112 -7.89 -1.49 -7.75
C ARG A 112 -7.84 -1.80 -6.25
N SER A 113 -6.65 -1.97 -5.70
CA SER A 113 -6.45 -2.23 -4.27
C SER A 113 -6.45 -0.96 -3.42
N ALA A 114 -6.45 0.24 -4.02
CA ALA A 114 -6.39 1.51 -3.28
C ALA A 114 -7.54 1.69 -2.29
N ASN A 115 -8.77 1.31 -2.67
CA ASN A 115 -9.91 1.37 -1.77
C ASN A 115 -9.77 0.39 -0.59
N ARG A 116 -9.17 -0.79 -0.82
CA ARG A 116 -8.93 -1.78 0.25
C ARG A 116 -7.86 -1.28 1.21
N PHE A 117 -6.79 -0.69 0.68
CA PHE A 117 -5.78 -0.04 1.49
C PHE A 117 -6.43 1.06 2.34
N LYS A 118 -7.21 1.97 1.73
CA LYS A 118 -7.93 3.03 2.44
C LYS A 118 -8.82 2.49 3.56
N SER A 119 -9.66 1.49 3.28
CA SER A 119 -10.51 0.87 4.31
C SER A 119 -9.68 0.25 5.44
N PHE A 120 -8.54 -0.39 5.13
CA PHE A 120 -7.64 -0.92 6.14
C PHE A 120 -7.09 0.21 7.04
N GLN A 121 -6.72 1.37 6.47
CA GLN A 121 -6.25 2.52 7.23
C GLN A 121 -7.34 3.08 8.15
N GLU A 122 -8.58 3.21 7.66
CA GLU A 122 -9.74 3.62 8.46
C GLU A 122 -9.99 2.69 9.65
N ARG A 123 -9.86 1.37 9.44
CA ARG A 123 -9.96 0.36 10.51
C ARG A 123 -8.82 0.47 11.52
N ARG A 124 -7.59 0.70 11.07
CA ARG A 124 -6.47 0.93 11.99
C ARG A 124 -6.70 2.17 12.85
N GLU A 125 -7.17 3.26 12.26
CA GLU A 125 -7.50 4.48 13.01
C GLU A 125 -8.63 4.26 14.02
N GLN A 126 -9.62 3.42 13.69
CA GLN A 126 -10.66 3.01 14.65
C GLN A 126 -10.06 2.28 15.85
N ASN A 127 -9.10 1.38 15.64
CA ASN A 127 -8.40 0.69 16.73
C ASN A 127 -7.52 1.63 17.58
N ALA A 128 -6.99 2.70 16.99
CA ALA A 128 -6.11 3.63 17.69
C ALA A 128 -6.88 4.64 18.57
N LYS A 129 -8.20 4.79 18.36
CA LYS A 129 -9.05 5.65 19.18
C LYS A 129 -9.56 4.82 20.37
N PRO A 130 -9.37 5.29 21.62
CA PRO A 130 -10.05 4.68 22.75
C PRO A 130 -11.55 4.76 22.50
N LEU A 131 -12.28 3.72 22.87
CA LEU A 131 -13.72 3.84 23.06
C LEU A 131 -13.90 4.98 24.07
N LEU A 132 -14.61 6.03 23.66
CA LEU A 132 -15.05 7.04 24.63
C LEU A 132 -15.99 6.30 25.59
N ASP A 133 -15.55 6.18 26.84
CA ASP A 133 -16.36 5.69 27.96
C ASP A 133 -17.58 6.61 28.19
#